data_AF-A0A2M8PJ28-F1
#
_entry.id   AF-A0A2M8PJ28-F1
#
_cell.length_a   1.000
_cell.length_b   1.000
_cell.length_c   1.000
_cell.angle_alpha   90.00
_cell.angle_beta   90.00
_cell.angle_gamma   90.00
#
_symmetry.space_group_name_H-M   'P 1'
#
loop_
_entity.id
_entity.type
_entity.pdbx_description
1 polymer ?
#
loop_
_entity_poly.entity_id
_entity_poly.type
_entity_poly.pdbx_seq_one_letter_code
_entity_poly.pdbx_strand_id
1 'polypeptide(L)' 'MILDREFYSAHATEVARRLLGTTLVHLVDGQRVSGKIVETEAYSGLNDLASHGRAGKTPRNLPMWE' A
#
# COMPACT_ATOMS: atom_id res chain seq x y z
N MET A 1 -10.59 14.52 0.59
CA MET A 1 -10.58 13.93 1.95
C MET A 1 -9.30 13.12 2.07
N ILE A 2 -8.55 13.30 3.15
CA ILE A 2 -7.40 12.40 3.44
C ILE A 2 -8.02 11.10 3.97
N LEU A 3 -7.58 9.97 3.42
CA LEU A 3 -8.02 8.64 3.87
C LEU A 3 -7.43 8.37 5.26
N ASP A 4 -8.25 7.88 6.18
CA ASP A 4 -7.84 7.57 7.55
C ASP A 4 -7.24 6.16 7.66
N ARG A 5 -6.80 5.79 8.87
CA ARG A 5 -6.22 4.46 9.13
C ARG A 5 -7.22 3.32 8.89
N GLU A 6 -8.52 3.58 9.09
CA GLU A 6 -9.56 2.56 8.92
C GLU A 6 -9.68 2.11 7.46
N PHE A 7 -9.51 3.03 6.51
CA PHE A 7 -9.47 2.70 5.08
C PHE A 7 -8.46 1.58 4.76
N TYR A 8 -7.30 1.61 5.41
CA TYR A 8 -6.19 0.69 5.20
C TYR A 8 -6.28 -0.59 6.05
N SER A 9 -7.19 -0.63 7.04
CA SER A 9 -7.31 -1.73 8.01
C SER A 9 -8.14 -2.91 7.49
N ALA A 10 -7.78 -3.42 6.31
CA ALA A 10 -8.42 -4.56 5.67
C ALA A 10 -7.38 -5.48 5.01
N HIS A 11 -7.81 -6.63 4.49
CA HIS A 11 -6.92 -7.52 3.74
C HIS A 11 -6.30 -6.80 2.53
N ALA A 12 -5.02 -7.07 2.23
CA ALA A 12 -4.29 -6.39 1.16
C ALA A 12 -5.01 -6.43 -0.21
N THR A 13 -5.69 -7.54 -0.53
CA THR A 13 -6.48 -7.69 -1.77
C THR A 13 -7.69 -6.77 -1.83
N GLU A 14 -8.27 -6.44 -0.69
CA GLU A 14 -9.38 -5.50 -0.58
C GLU A 14 -8.89 -4.06 -0.66
N VAL A 15 -7.84 -3.71 0.11
CA VAL A 15 -7.23 -2.38 0.08
C VAL A 15 -6.73 -2.04 -1.32
N ALA A 16 -6.07 -2.99 -2.01
CA ALA A 16 -5.59 -2.79 -3.38
C ALA A 16 -6.73 -2.40 -4.34
N ARG A 17 -7.91 -3.01 -4.23
CA ARG A 17 -9.08 -2.65 -5.04
C ARG A 17 -9.65 -1.29 -4.64
N ARG A 18 -9.77 -1.03 -3.32
CA ARG A 18 -10.26 0.26 -2.80
C ARG A 18 -9.38 1.44 -3.22
N LEU A 19 -8.08 1.21 -3.40
CA LEU A 19 -7.12 2.22 -3.85
C LEU A 19 -7.33 2.66 -5.30
N LEU A 20 -7.92 1.84 -6.17
CA LEU A 20 -8.18 2.22 -7.56
C LEU A 20 -9.11 3.43 -7.63
N GLY A 21 -8.70 4.45 -8.38
CA GLY A 21 -9.43 5.71 -8.49
C GLY A 21 -9.12 6.73 -7.40
N THR A 22 -8.45 6.35 -6.31
CA THR A 22 -7.97 7.29 -5.29
C THR A 22 -6.83 8.16 -5.83
N THR A 23 -6.54 9.28 -5.17
CA THR A 23 -5.49 10.22 -5.59
C THR A 23 -4.34 10.21 -4.59
N LEU A 24 -3.14 9.83 -5.05
CA LEU A 24 -1.90 9.99 -4.29
C LEU A 24 -1.43 11.45 -4.43
N VAL A 25 -1.06 12.07 -3.32
CA VAL A 25 -0.62 13.47 -3.27
C VAL A 25 0.73 13.54 -2.56
N HIS A 26 1.69 14.24 -3.15
CA HIS A 26 3.01 14.52 -2.60
C HIS A 26 3.26 16.03 -2.65
N LEU A 27 3.68 16.61 -1.52
CA LEU A 27 4.23 17.96 -1.46
C LEU A 27 5.76 17.89 -1.61
N VAL A 28 6.30 18.36 -2.73
CA VAL A 28 7.74 18.41 -3.03
C VAL A 28 8.15 19.87 -3.19
N ASP A 29 9.08 20.35 -2.38
CA ASP A 29 9.56 21.75 -2.40
C ASP A 29 8.43 22.79 -2.37
N GLY A 30 7.37 22.51 -1.58
CA GLY A 30 6.19 23.36 -1.48
C GLY A 30 5.21 23.26 -2.66
N GLN A 31 5.54 22.49 -3.68
CA GLN A 31 4.66 22.21 -4.82
C GLN A 31 3.86 20.93 -4.62
N ARG A 32 2.58 20.97 -4.98
CA ARG A 32 1.70 19.80 -4.94
C ARG A 32 1.78 19.03 -6.25
N VAL A 33 2.25 17.79 -6.16
CA VAL A 33 2.18 16.80 -7.24
C VAL A 33 1.13 15.74 -6.86
N SER A 34 0.34 15.29 -7.84
CA SER A 34 -0.67 14.27 -7.59
C SER A 34 -0.96 13.41 -8.80
N GLY A 35 -1.39 12.17 -8.55
CA GLY A 35 -1.79 11.23 -9.59
C GLY A 35 -2.94 10.35 -9.11
N LYS A 36 -3.80 9.93 -10.05
CA LYS A 36 -4.83 8.93 -9.78
C LYS A 36 -4.19 7.54 -9.82
N ILE A 37 -4.47 6.72 -8.82
CA ILE A 37 -4.06 5.32 -8.81
C ILE A 37 -4.95 4.56 -9.80
N VAL A 38 -4.34 4.02 -10.85
CA VAL A 38 -5.02 3.27 -11.93
C VAL A 38 -4.71 1.79 -11.91
N GLU A 39 -3.70 1.38 -11.15
CA GLU A 39 -3.23 0.01 -11.05
C GLU A 39 -2.67 -0.24 -9.64
N THR A 40 -2.89 -1.45 -9.12
CA THR A 40 -2.40 -1.90 -7.81
C THR A 40 -2.11 -3.40 -7.84
N GLU A 41 -1.19 -3.84 -7.00
CA GLU A 41 -0.91 -5.25 -6.71
C GLU A 41 -1.09 -5.51 -5.21
N ALA A 42 -1.50 -6.73 -4.86
CA ALA A 42 -1.65 -7.17 -3.47
C ALA A 42 -0.74 -8.37 -3.20
N TYR A 43 0.02 -8.28 -2.11
CA TYR A 43 0.93 -9.34 -1.68
C TYR A 43 0.48 -9.92 -0.33
N SER A 44 0.25 -11.23 -0.27
CA SER A 44 -0.40 -11.89 0.88
C SER A 44 0.57 -12.46 1.93
N GLY A 45 1.80 -11.95 1.95
CA GLY A 45 2.79 -12.28 2.99
C GLY A 45 3.37 -13.68 2.85
N LEU A 46 3.21 -14.52 3.88
CA LEU A 46 3.95 -15.78 4.04
C LEU A 46 3.68 -16.82 2.93
N ASN A 47 2.44 -16.91 2.46
CA ASN A 47 2.02 -17.92 1.47
C ASN A 47 2.20 -17.45 0.02
N ASP A 48 2.62 -16.21 -0.17
CA ASP A 48 2.78 -15.59 -1.47
C ASP A 48 4.25 -15.62 -1.89
N LEU A 49 4.60 -16.49 -2.84
CA LEU A 49 5.97 -16.69 -3.29
C LEU A 49 6.58 -15.44 -3.95
N ALA A 50 5.75 -14.53 -4.45
CA ALA A 50 6.20 -13.25 -5.01
C ALA A 50 6.39 -12.17 -3.93
N SER A 51 5.83 -12.38 -2.73
CA SER A 51 5.95 -11.44 -1.62
C SER A 51 7.31 -11.49 -0.94
N HIS A 52 7.86 -10.33 -0.60
CA HIS A 52 8.95 -10.27 0.37
C HIS A 52 8.57 -10.79 1.77
N GLY A 53 7.28 -10.90 2.09
CA GLY A 53 6.79 -11.51 3.32
C GLY A 53 7.04 -13.02 3.40
N ARG A 54 7.22 -13.72 2.27
CA ARG A 54 7.54 -15.18 2.23
C ARG A 54 8.87 -15.52 2.90
N ALA A 55 9.77 -14.56 3.07
CA ALA A 55 11.02 -14.75 3.82
C ALA A 55 10.83 -14.61 5.35
N GLY A 56 9.60 -14.38 5.83
CA GLY A 56 9.36 -13.97 7.20
C GLY A 56 9.77 -12.52 7.46
N LYS A 57 9.79 -12.12 8.74
CA LYS A 57 10.17 -10.76 9.15
C LYS A 57 11.69 -10.60 9.08
N THR A 58 12.14 -9.59 8.35
CA THR A 58 13.55 -9.20 8.16
C THR A 58 13.67 -7.69 8.37
N PRO A 59 14.87 -7.14 8.64
CA PRO A 59 15.04 -5.68 8.80
C PRO A 59 14.51 -4.86 7.62
N ARG A 60 14.62 -5.38 6.38
CA ARG A 60 14.20 -4.68 5.17
C ARG A 60 12.67 -4.61 5.02
N ASN A 61 11.94 -5.65 5.42
CA ASN A 61 10.49 -5.74 5.21
C ASN A 61 9.67 -5.44 6.47
N LEU A 62 10.29 -4.87 7.52
CA LEU A 62 9.61 -4.48 8.75
C LEU A 62 8.28 -3.74 8.53
N PRO A 63 8.17 -2.76 7.59
CA PRO A 63 6.91 -2.04 7.37
C PRO A 63 5.74 -2.91 6.87
N MET A 64 5.98 -4.13 6.39
CA MET A 64 4.90 -5.05 5.99
C MET A 64 4.22 -5.75 7.18
N TRP A 65 4.74 -5.55 8.40
CA TRP A 65 4.29 -6.24 9.62
C TRP A 65 3.69 -5.30 10.69
N GLU A 66 3.58 -4.00 10.40
CA GLU A 66 3.24 -2.93 11.36
C GLU A 66 1.95 -2.18 10.98
#